data_AF-A0A4Q3VVJ4-F1
#
_entry.id   AF-A0A4Q3VVJ4-F1
#
_cell.length_a   1.000
_cell.length_b   1.000
_cell.length_c   1.000
_cell.angle_alpha   90.00
_cell.angle_beta   90.00
_cell.angle_gamma   90.00
#
_symmetry.space_group_name_H-M   'P 1'
#
loop_
_entity.id
_entity.type
_entity.pdbx_description
1 polymer ?
#
loop_
_entity_poly.entity_id
_entity_poly.type
_entity_poly.pdbx_seq_one_letter_code
_entity_poly.pdbx_strand_id
1 'polypeptide(L)'
;MPLKYKEFTQLNLPAIGSDILKKWNEHNTFGKSVSSREGHEPFVFYEGPPSANGMPGIHHVISRTLKDLVCRYKTMRGFQVKRKGGWDTHGLPVELGVEKELGITKEDIGTKISVEEYNKECREVVMRYKDKWDDITRQMGYWVDLENPYVTFENQYIETLWWCLRQLYDKGLLYESVSIQPYSPAAGTGLSSHELNQPGTYKDVKDTSAVVMFDAINNEASSKLFETTSGEPVFFLAWTTTPWTLPSNLGLTVGPQIQYSVVSTFNPYTFLPINVVLATPLVSKYFKAEQENGDFGTYTPGDKNIPWKTLGTFKGSELEGILYNQLLPFEANNLDSIREISPGAEPFRVITGDFVTTEDGTGIVHTAPAFGADDYKAGKKNNLGILTLVDKEGKFIDGLGEFSGRFVKNYKDDANYADVNVDISVKLKKENRAFKVEKYEHNYPHCWRTDKPIIYYPLDAWFIKTTAAKDRMVELNNTIQWKPASTGTGRFGNWLENMVDWNLSRSRFWGTPLPIWQTEDRKEQIC
;
A
#
# COMPACT_ATOMS: atom_id res chain seq x y z
N MET A 1 28.96 -67.67 -0.63
CA MET A 1 27.51 -67.96 -0.49
C MET A 1 26.76 -67.17 -1.54
N PRO A 2 25.77 -67.74 -2.24
CA PRO A 2 24.91 -66.96 -3.13
C PRO A 2 24.18 -65.89 -2.32
N LEU A 3 24.15 -64.66 -2.82
CA LEU A 3 23.37 -63.56 -2.25
C LEU A 3 21.89 -63.97 -2.25
N LYS A 4 21.35 -64.36 -1.09
CA LYS A 4 19.91 -64.58 -0.93
C LYS A 4 19.21 -63.23 -0.95
N TYR A 5 18.16 -63.11 -1.76
CA TYR A 5 17.29 -61.94 -1.72
C TYR A 5 16.62 -61.81 -0.35
N LYS A 6 16.49 -60.58 0.15
CA LYS A 6 15.77 -60.31 1.39
C LYS A 6 14.28 -60.40 1.11
N GLU A 7 13.62 -61.42 1.66
CA GLU A 7 12.17 -61.58 1.57
C GLU A 7 11.47 -60.78 2.68
N PHE A 8 10.39 -60.08 2.32
CA PHE A 8 9.56 -59.34 3.25
C PHE A 8 8.15 -59.93 3.24
N THR A 9 7.66 -60.36 4.40
CA THR A 9 6.32 -60.97 4.53
C THR A 9 5.21 -59.93 4.62
N GLN A 10 5.53 -58.68 4.96
CA GLN A 10 4.61 -57.54 4.99
C GLN A 10 5.33 -56.25 4.54
N LEU A 11 4.62 -55.40 3.79
CA LEU A 11 5.13 -54.11 3.31
C LEU A 11 4.95 -53.02 4.39
N ASN A 12 5.98 -52.79 5.19
CA ASN A 12 6.00 -51.70 6.19
C ASN A 12 6.89 -50.55 5.70
N LEU A 13 6.29 -49.60 4.96
CA LEU A 13 7.01 -48.46 4.38
C LEU A 13 7.68 -47.56 5.43
N PRO A 14 7.06 -47.23 6.58
CA PRO A 14 7.73 -46.47 7.64
C PRO A 14 9.01 -47.15 8.17
N ALA A 15 8.96 -48.46 8.44
CA ALA A 15 10.13 -49.19 8.93
C ALA A 15 11.24 -49.24 7.87
N ILE A 16 10.88 -49.49 6.60
CA ILE A 16 11.83 -49.47 5.48
C ILE A 16 12.47 -48.09 5.35
N GLY A 17 11.69 -47.01 5.43
CA GLY A 17 12.18 -45.64 5.39
C GLY A 17 13.20 -45.35 6.49
N SER A 18 12.87 -45.71 7.74
CA SER A 18 13.77 -45.55 8.90
C SER A 18 15.07 -46.33 8.74
N ASP A 19 15.01 -47.58 8.28
CA ASP A 19 16.19 -48.42 8.02
C ASP A 19 17.10 -47.82 6.94
N ILE A 20 16.52 -47.28 5.86
CA ILE A 20 17.26 -46.64 4.78
C ILE A 20 17.88 -45.32 5.24
N LEU A 21 17.13 -44.50 5.99
CA LEU A 21 17.62 -43.25 6.54
C LEU A 21 18.83 -43.48 7.47
N LYS A 22 18.74 -44.50 8.34
CA LYS A 22 19.84 -44.92 9.21
C LYS A 22 21.09 -45.25 8.40
N LYS A 23 20.96 -46.08 7.35
CA LYS A 23 22.08 -46.41 6.46
C LYS A 23 22.66 -45.21 5.74
N TRP A 24 21.82 -44.26 5.31
CA TRP A 24 22.30 -43.05 4.66
C TRP A 24 23.13 -42.17 5.61
N ASN A 25 22.72 -42.08 6.87
CA ASN A 25 23.43 -41.32 7.90
C ASN A 25 24.76 -41.99 8.27
N GLU A 26 24.76 -43.29 8.59
CA GLU A 26 25.97 -44.05 8.95
C GLU A 26 27.05 -43.98 7.87
N HIS A 27 26.65 -43.95 6.60
CA HIS A 27 27.59 -43.90 5.48
C HIS A 27 27.91 -42.49 4.97
N ASN A 28 27.33 -41.44 5.55
CA ASN A 28 27.38 -40.08 5.03
C ASN A 28 27.06 -40.03 3.53
N THR A 29 25.95 -40.68 3.13
CA THR A 29 25.60 -40.86 1.71
C THR A 29 25.38 -39.53 1.00
N PHE A 30 24.77 -38.53 1.66
CA PHE A 30 24.61 -37.21 1.08
C PHE A 30 25.96 -36.53 0.82
N GLY A 31 26.83 -36.41 1.83
CA GLY A 31 28.15 -35.81 1.66
C GLY A 31 29.01 -36.53 0.61
N LYS A 32 28.95 -37.87 0.58
CA LYS A 32 29.60 -38.67 -0.47
C LYS A 32 29.02 -38.41 -1.86
N SER A 33 27.70 -38.21 -1.98
CA SER A 33 27.10 -37.90 -3.28
C SER A 33 27.60 -36.57 -3.88
N VAL A 34 28.00 -35.62 -3.03
CA VAL A 34 28.56 -34.33 -3.47
C VAL A 34 30.08 -34.43 -3.71
N SER A 35 30.82 -35.04 -2.80
CA SER A 35 32.28 -35.16 -2.88
C SER A 35 32.75 -36.14 -3.97
N SER A 36 32.00 -37.22 -4.24
CA SER A 36 32.33 -38.14 -5.35
C SER A 36 32.18 -37.52 -6.74
N ARG A 37 31.79 -36.24 -6.83
CA ARG A 37 31.58 -35.47 -8.06
C ARG A 37 32.36 -34.16 -7.99
N GLU A 38 33.41 -34.11 -7.18
CA GLU A 38 34.32 -32.97 -7.15
C GLU A 38 34.96 -32.74 -8.52
N GLY A 39 34.99 -31.49 -8.97
CA GLY A 39 35.46 -31.10 -10.30
C GLY A 39 34.45 -31.30 -11.44
N HIS A 40 33.28 -31.92 -11.18
CA HIS A 40 32.22 -32.01 -12.18
C HIS A 40 31.47 -30.67 -12.35
N GLU A 41 30.74 -30.54 -13.45
CA GLU A 41 29.90 -29.37 -13.72
C GLU A 41 28.92 -29.11 -12.56
N PRO A 42 28.92 -27.90 -11.99
CA PRO A 42 28.05 -27.57 -10.87
C PRO A 42 26.61 -27.34 -11.36
N PHE A 43 25.65 -27.88 -10.61
CA PHE A 43 24.26 -27.42 -10.68
C PHE A 43 23.96 -26.63 -9.40
N VAL A 44 23.88 -25.31 -9.54
CA VAL A 44 23.64 -24.39 -8.42
C VAL A 44 22.16 -24.37 -8.07
N PHE A 45 21.87 -24.69 -6.82
CA PHE A 45 20.54 -24.70 -6.26
C PHE A 45 20.45 -23.70 -5.10
N TYR A 46 19.44 -22.85 -5.11
CA TYR A 46 19.13 -21.94 -4.01
C TYR A 46 17.87 -22.40 -3.28
N GLU A 47 18.02 -22.69 -1.99
CA GLU A 47 16.91 -22.94 -1.09
C GLU A 47 16.33 -21.59 -0.65
N GLY A 48 15.06 -21.33 -0.96
CA GLY A 48 14.34 -20.22 -0.36
C GLY A 48 14.21 -20.44 1.15
N PRO A 49 14.65 -19.49 2.00
CA PRO A 49 14.75 -19.70 3.44
C PRO A 49 13.35 -19.66 4.09
N PRO A 50 12.94 -20.70 4.84
CA PRO A 50 11.78 -20.59 5.72
C PRO A 50 12.08 -19.75 6.97
N SER A 51 11.03 -19.27 7.63
CA SER A 51 11.12 -18.75 9.00
C SER A 51 10.94 -19.88 10.02
N ALA A 52 11.79 -19.92 11.06
CA ALA A 52 11.74 -20.92 12.13
C ALA A 52 10.89 -20.50 13.35
N ASN A 53 10.04 -19.49 13.20
CA ASN A 53 9.13 -19.00 14.24
C ASN A 53 7.82 -19.81 14.36
N GLY A 54 7.63 -20.87 13.56
CA GLY A 54 6.44 -21.73 13.61
C GLY A 54 6.70 -23.17 13.17
N MET A 55 5.70 -24.04 13.38
CA MET A 55 5.77 -25.46 13.01
C MET A 55 5.72 -25.68 11.49
N PRO A 56 6.46 -26.66 10.94
CA PRO A 56 6.38 -26.98 9.51
C PRO A 56 5.02 -27.60 9.14
N GLY A 57 4.32 -27.00 8.18
CA GLY A 57 3.11 -27.57 7.56
C GLY A 57 3.36 -28.41 6.30
N ILE A 58 2.31 -29.06 5.80
CA ILE A 58 2.35 -29.93 4.60
C ILE A 58 2.87 -29.23 3.34
N HIS A 59 2.60 -27.92 3.20
CA HIS A 59 3.08 -27.13 2.07
C HIS A 59 4.62 -27.07 2.00
N HIS A 60 5.30 -27.11 3.15
CA HIS A 60 6.76 -27.21 3.19
C HIS A 60 7.27 -28.57 2.72
N VAL A 61 6.59 -29.65 3.10
CA VAL A 61 6.94 -31.01 2.67
C VAL A 61 6.82 -31.13 1.15
N ILE A 62 5.74 -30.60 0.57
CA ILE A 62 5.53 -30.61 -0.89
C ILE A 62 6.65 -29.85 -1.62
N SER A 63 6.94 -28.61 -1.18
CA SER A 63 8.00 -27.79 -1.76
C SER A 63 9.36 -28.48 -1.71
N ARG A 64 9.74 -29.00 -0.54
CA ARG A 64 11.02 -29.70 -0.32
C ARG A 64 11.13 -31.00 -1.11
N THR A 65 10.03 -31.74 -1.26
CA THR A 65 10.00 -32.96 -2.09
C THR A 65 10.35 -32.63 -3.55
N LEU A 66 9.78 -31.57 -4.13
CA LEU A 66 10.09 -31.17 -5.50
C LEU A 66 11.56 -30.72 -5.65
N LYS A 67 12.04 -29.91 -4.70
CA LYS A 67 13.43 -29.44 -4.66
C LYS A 67 14.42 -30.61 -4.58
N ASP A 68 14.19 -31.55 -3.67
CA ASP A 68 15.05 -32.73 -3.50
C ASP A 68 15.04 -33.62 -4.74
N LEU A 69 13.86 -33.85 -5.35
CA LEU A 69 13.71 -34.65 -6.55
C LEU A 69 14.58 -34.11 -7.69
N VAL A 70 14.51 -32.80 -7.95
CA VAL A 70 15.31 -32.15 -9.00
C VAL A 70 16.80 -32.26 -8.68
N CYS A 71 17.19 -31.99 -7.43
CA CYS A 71 18.58 -32.04 -7.04
C CYS A 71 19.15 -33.46 -7.14
N ARG A 72 18.42 -34.49 -6.70
CA ARG A 72 18.80 -35.90 -6.84
C ARG A 72 18.92 -36.30 -8.30
N TYR A 73 17.95 -35.93 -9.12
CA TYR A 73 18.00 -36.17 -10.57
C TYR A 73 19.27 -35.57 -11.18
N LYS A 74 19.60 -34.31 -10.87
CA LYS A 74 20.83 -33.66 -11.36
C LYS A 74 22.10 -34.36 -10.87
N THR A 75 22.15 -34.76 -9.60
CA THR A 75 23.25 -35.58 -9.05
C THR A 75 23.40 -36.90 -9.82
N MET A 76 22.30 -37.58 -10.15
CA MET A 76 22.30 -38.83 -10.95
C MET A 76 22.72 -38.60 -12.41
N ARG A 77 22.48 -37.40 -12.95
CA ARG A 77 22.94 -36.99 -14.28
C ARG A 77 24.41 -36.57 -14.33
N GLY A 78 25.13 -36.65 -13.22
CA GLY A 78 26.58 -36.42 -13.15
C GLY A 78 27.00 -35.04 -12.65
N PHE A 79 26.06 -34.15 -12.31
CA PHE A 79 26.36 -32.80 -11.81
C PHE A 79 26.78 -32.82 -10.34
N GLN A 80 27.67 -31.91 -9.95
CA GLN A 80 27.92 -31.62 -8.54
C GLN A 80 26.83 -30.69 -8.01
N VAL A 81 26.06 -31.14 -7.01
CA VAL A 81 24.93 -30.37 -6.48
C VAL A 81 25.16 -30.06 -5.00
N LYS A 82 25.73 -28.88 -4.71
CA LYS A 82 25.85 -28.36 -3.34
C LYS A 82 24.50 -27.79 -2.90
N ARG A 83 24.05 -28.14 -1.70
CA ARG A 83 22.71 -27.78 -1.19
C ARG A 83 22.85 -27.27 0.23
N LYS A 84 22.53 -25.99 0.44
CA LYS A 84 22.66 -25.31 1.73
C LYS A 84 21.27 -24.86 2.19
N GLY A 85 20.90 -25.19 3.43
CA GLY A 85 19.70 -24.65 4.05
C GLY A 85 19.88 -23.19 4.44
N GLY A 86 18.79 -22.54 4.83
CA GLY A 86 18.87 -21.21 5.42
C GLY A 86 17.61 -20.83 6.17
N TRP A 87 17.69 -19.72 6.90
CA TRP A 87 16.64 -19.24 7.80
C TRP A 87 16.40 -17.76 7.59
N ASP A 88 15.14 -17.40 7.33
CA ASP A 88 14.69 -16.01 7.30
C ASP A 88 14.20 -15.62 8.69
N THR A 89 15.01 -14.82 9.36
CA THR A 89 14.89 -14.59 10.79
C THR A 89 14.49 -13.17 11.20
N HIS A 90 14.24 -12.27 10.25
CA HIS A 90 13.89 -10.87 10.53
C HIS A 90 12.43 -10.55 10.19
N GLY A 91 11.96 -9.39 10.63
CA GLY A 91 10.72 -8.79 10.17
C GLY A 91 9.50 -9.02 11.06
N LEU A 92 8.38 -8.47 10.59
CA LEU A 92 7.14 -8.30 11.35
C LEU A 92 6.59 -9.59 12.01
N PRO A 93 6.57 -10.76 11.35
CA PRO A 93 6.00 -11.96 11.96
C PRO A 93 6.71 -12.41 13.23
N VAL A 94 8.02 -12.15 13.35
CA VAL A 94 8.80 -12.47 14.56
C VAL A 94 8.45 -11.47 15.66
N GLU A 95 8.49 -10.18 15.34
CA GLU A 95 8.17 -9.11 16.29
C GLU A 95 6.79 -9.28 16.92
N LEU A 96 5.75 -9.58 16.11
CA LEU A 96 4.39 -9.79 16.62
C LEU A 96 4.28 -11.02 17.51
N GLY A 97 5.05 -12.08 17.22
CA GLY A 97 5.11 -13.27 18.07
C GLY A 97 5.67 -12.95 19.45
N VAL A 98 6.77 -12.19 19.49
CA VAL A 98 7.42 -11.74 20.73
C VAL A 98 6.55 -10.75 21.50
N GLU A 99 5.97 -9.74 20.82
CA GLU A 99 5.04 -8.77 21.41
C GLU A 99 3.90 -9.50 22.14
N LYS A 100 3.31 -10.52 21.49
CA LYS A 100 2.24 -11.33 22.08
C LYS A 100 2.69 -12.16 23.28
N GLU A 101 3.87 -12.77 23.23
CA GLU A 101 4.39 -13.59 24.32
C GLU A 101 4.74 -12.78 25.57
N LEU A 102 5.31 -11.59 25.36
CA LEU A 102 5.65 -10.66 26.44
C LEU A 102 4.43 -9.86 26.94
N GLY A 103 3.30 -9.92 26.23
CA GLY A 103 2.11 -9.12 26.56
C GLY A 103 2.37 -7.61 26.40
N ILE A 104 3.23 -7.25 25.45
CA ILE A 104 3.61 -5.86 25.17
C ILE A 104 3.15 -5.45 23.77
N THR A 105 3.26 -4.16 23.51
CA THR A 105 3.05 -3.55 22.19
C THR A 105 4.33 -2.85 21.75
N LYS A 106 4.39 -2.47 20.47
CA LYS A 106 5.49 -1.68 19.91
C LYS A 106 5.87 -0.41 20.73
N GLU A 107 4.91 0.24 21.39
CA GLU A 107 5.15 1.47 22.19
C GLU A 107 5.86 1.19 23.53
N ASP A 108 5.76 -0.05 24.00
CA ASP A 108 6.43 -0.49 25.22
C ASP A 108 7.93 -0.71 25.00
N ILE A 109 8.38 -0.78 23.73
CA ILE A 109 9.78 -0.95 23.35
C ILE A 109 10.49 0.40 23.44
N GLY A 110 11.55 0.46 24.25
CA GLY A 110 12.25 1.67 24.65
C GLY A 110 11.71 2.31 25.93
N THR A 111 10.55 1.86 26.44
CA THR A 111 9.94 2.40 27.67
C THR A 111 9.82 1.36 28.78
N LYS A 112 9.17 0.21 28.53
CA LYS A 112 9.03 -0.90 29.49
C LYS A 112 10.09 -1.99 29.30
N ILE A 113 10.55 -2.18 28.07
CA ILE A 113 11.65 -3.09 27.70
C ILE A 113 12.64 -2.31 26.84
N SER A 114 13.95 -2.51 27.00
CA SER A 114 14.90 -1.87 26.11
C SER A 114 14.87 -2.48 24.69
N VAL A 115 15.32 -1.72 23.69
CA VAL A 115 15.45 -2.23 22.31
C VAL A 115 16.40 -3.44 22.25
N GLU A 116 17.47 -3.41 23.06
CA GLU A 116 18.44 -4.51 23.14
C GLU A 116 17.80 -5.79 23.68
N GLU A 117 17.09 -5.70 24.82
CA GLU A 117 16.38 -6.85 25.40
C GLU A 117 15.32 -7.39 24.45
N TYR A 118 14.52 -6.51 23.82
CA TYR A 118 13.52 -6.92 22.84
C TYR A 118 14.12 -7.67 21.64
N ASN A 119 15.23 -7.15 21.08
CA ASN A 119 15.91 -7.79 19.96
C ASN A 119 16.57 -9.12 20.36
N LYS A 120 17.02 -9.25 21.62
CA LYS A 120 17.50 -10.52 22.17
C LYS A 120 16.38 -11.56 22.22
N GLU A 121 15.20 -11.20 22.72
CA GLU A 121 14.03 -12.08 22.72
C GLU A 121 13.64 -12.51 21.29
N CYS A 122 13.62 -11.58 20.33
CA CYS A 122 13.38 -11.89 18.92
C CYS A 122 14.37 -12.92 18.35
N ARG A 123 15.65 -12.80 18.69
CA ARG A 123 16.70 -13.74 18.28
C ARG A 123 16.48 -15.14 18.86
N GLU A 124 16.01 -15.24 20.09
CA GLU A 124 15.74 -16.52 20.75
C GLU A 124 14.49 -17.20 20.16
N VAL A 125 13.39 -16.45 20.01
CA VAL A 125 12.11 -16.97 19.49
C VAL A 125 12.24 -17.47 18.06
N VAL A 126 12.97 -16.77 17.20
CA VAL A 126 13.00 -17.10 15.77
C VAL A 126 13.68 -18.42 15.46
N MET A 127 14.47 -18.96 16.39
CA MET A 127 15.13 -20.26 16.26
C MET A 127 14.41 -21.38 17.01
N ARG A 128 13.32 -21.07 17.74
CA ARG A 128 12.64 -21.99 18.66
C ARG A 128 12.17 -23.30 18.02
N TYR A 129 11.69 -23.26 16.77
CA TYR A 129 11.20 -24.45 16.09
C TYR A 129 12.24 -25.11 15.18
N LYS A 130 13.48 -24.60 15.13
CA LYS A 130 14.52 -25.13 14.25
C LYS A 130 14.69 -26.64 14.37
N ASP A 131 14.72 -27.18 15.58
CA ASP A 131 14.90 -28.62 15.79
C ASP A 131 13.76 -29.46 15.20
N LYS A 132 12.52 -28.96 15.26
CA LYS A 132 11.35 -29.62 14.65
C LYS A 132 11.43 -29.60 13.13
N TRP A 133 11.92 -28.50 12.57
CA TRP A 133 12.17 -28.40 11.14
C TRP A 133 13.30 -29.32 10.68
N ASP A 134 14.40 -29.39 11.43
CA ASP A 134 15.53 -30.27 11.11
C ASP A 134 15.09 -31.74 11.18
N ASP A 135 14.30 -32.10 12.18
CA ASP A 135 13.73 -33.44 12.34
C ASP A 135 12.87 -33.84 11.12
N ILE A 136 11.87 -33.03 10.75
CA ILE A 136 11.02 -33.35 9.58
C ILE A 136 11.84 -33.38 8.27
N THR A 137 12.86 -32.52 8.14
CA THR A 137 13.78 -32.51 6.98
C THR A 137 14.48 -33.86 6.83
N ARG A 138 15.00 -34.39 7.94
CA ARG A 138 15.67 -35.69 7.97
C ARG A 138 14.69 -36.83 7.74
N GLN A 139 13.53 -36.81 8.40
CA GLN A 139 12.50 -37.85 8.28
C GLN A 139 11.97 -37.99 6.84
N MET A 140 11.78 -36.87 6.14
CA MET A 140 11.34 -36.89 4.73
C MET A 140 12.47 -37.25 3.75
N GLY A 141 13.71 -37.42 4.23
CA GLY A 141 14.86 -37.73 3.41
C GLY A 141 15.35 -36.58 2.52
N TYR A 142 15.04 -35.33 2.86
CA TYR A 142 15.51 -34.17 2.09
C TYR A 142 17.00 -33.93 2.35
N TRP A 143 17.84 -34.17 1.35
CA TRP A 143 19.29 -33.97 1.47
C TRP A 143 19.65 -32.50 1.28
N VAL A 144 20.01 -31.84 2.38
CA VAL A 144 20.44 -30.44 2.45
C VAL A 144 21.36 -30.25 3.65
N ASP A 145 22.34 -29.36 3.55
CA ASP A 145 23.21 -29.00 4.68
C ASP A 145 22.41 -28.19 5.72
N LEU A 146 22.23 -28.80 6.90
CA LEU A 146 21.59 -28.22 8.08
C LEU A 146 22.60 -27.86 9.19
N GLU A 147 23.87 -28.26 9.02
CA GLU A 147 24.94 -28.00 9.98
C GLU A 147 25.48 -26.59 9.79
N ASN A 148 25.61 -26.16 8.52
CA ASN A 148 26.04 -24.82 8.15
C ASN A 148 24.93 -24.11 7.37
N PRO A 149 23.75 -23.80 7.93
CA PRO A 149 22.76 -22.99 7.24
C PRO A 149 23.23 -21.53 7.13
N TYR A 150 22.70 -20.77 6.19
CA TYR A 150 22.82 -19.30 6.27
C TYR A 150 21.66 -18.73 7.10
N VAL A 151 21.92 -17.71 7.91
CA VAL A 151 20.90 -17.12 8.80
C VAL A 151 20.89 -15.61 8.63
N THR A 152 19.72 -15.00 8.40
CA THR A 152 19.67 -13.58 7.99
C THR A 152 20.05 -12.58 9.08
N PHE A 153 20.01 -12.97 10.37
CA PHE A 153 20.51 -12.14 11.47
C PHE A 153 22.01 -12.23 11.73
N GLU A 154 22.75 -13.09 11.02
CA GLU A 154 24.20 -13.21 11.20
C GLU A 154 24.93 -12.01 10.60
N ASN A 155 25.97 -11.52 11.28
CA ASN A 155 26.67 -10.30 10.91
C ASN A 155 27.25 -10.36 9.48
N GLN A 156 27.77 -11.51 9.04
CA GLN A 156 28.30 -11.68 7.68
C GLN A 156 27.21 -11.52 6.61
N TYR A 157 25.99 -11.97 6.91
CA TYR A 157 24.84 -11.80 6.02
C TYR A 157 24.40 -10.33 5.99
N ILE A 158 24.30 -9.70 7.16
CA ILE A 158 23.95 -8.27 7.30
C ILE A 158 24.96 -7.37 6.59
N GLU A 159 26.25 -7.64 6.74
CA GLU A 159 27.33 -6.89 6.06
C GLU A 159 27.22 -7.02 4.53
N THR A 160 26.87 -8.19 4.01
CA THR A 160 26.62 -8.38 2.58
C THR A 160 25.41 -7.57 2.12
N LEU A 161 24.34 -7.48 2.92
CA LEU A 161 23.21 -6.62 2.62
C LEU A 161 23.59 -5.14 2.64
N TRP A 162 24.40 -4.69 3.61
CA TRP A 162 24.92 -3.33 3.64
C TRP A 162 25.76 -3.00 2.42
N TRP A 163 26.62 -3.93 1.97
CA TRP A 163 27.33 -3.77 0.71
C TRP A 163 26.38 -3.63 -0.48
N CYS A 164 25.34 -4.48 -0.60
CA CYS A 164 24.34 -4.36 -1.65
C CYS A 164 23.61 -3.00 -1.63
N LEU A 165 23.22 -2.51 -0.44
CA LEU A 165 22.57 -1.22 -0.26
C LEU A 165 23.50 -0.08 -0.67
N ARG A 166 24.78 -0.16 -0.28
CA ARG A 166 25.80 0.80 -0.69
C ARG A 166 25.96 0.85 -2.21
N GLN A 167 25.98 -0.31 -2.88
CA GLN A 167 26.04 -0.37 -4.34
C GLN A 167 24.83 0.29 -5.02
N LEU A 168 23.63 0.18 -4.43
CA LEU A 168 22.44 0.87 -4.94
C LEU A 168 22.52 2.37 -4.68
N TYR A 169 23.00 2.77 -3.50
CA TYR A 169 23.20 4.16 -3.12
C TYR A 169 24.19 4.88 -4.04
N ASP A 170 25.38 4.31 -4.26
CA ASP A 170 26.42 4.87 -5.12
C ASP A 170 25.95 5.03 -6.59
N LYS A 171 24.96 4.22 -7.01
CA LYS A 171 24.34 4.30 -8.34
C LYS A 171 23.14 5.25 -8.42
N GLY A 172 22.80 5.93 -7.33
CA GLY A 172 21.60 6.79 -7.25
C GLY A 172 20.28 6.02 -7.36
N LEU A 173 20.28 4.72 -7.04
CA LEU A 173 19.11 3.84 -7.08
C LEU A 173 18.43 3.71 -5.72
N LEU A 174 19.08 4.06 -4.63
CA LEU A 174 18.50 4.12 -3.28
C LEU A 174 18.24 5.59 -2.93
N TYR A 175 16.98 5.96 -2.70
CA TYR A 175 16.59 7.36 -2.47
C TYR A 175 15.51 7.48 -1.39
N GLU A 176 15.52 8.61 -0.68
CA GLU A 176 14.47 8.97 0.27
C GLU A 176 13.31 9.64 -0.48
N SER A 177 12.08 9.26 -0.13
CA SER A 177 10.85 9.86 -0.62
C SER A 177 9.74 9.61 0.39
N VAL A 178 8.55 10.11 0.11
CA VAL A 178 7.37 9.86 0.91
C VAL A 178 6.63 8.62 0.40
N SER A 179 6.11 7.83 1.32
CA SER A 179 5.14 6.76 1.07
C SER A 179 3.84 7.07 1.80
N ILE A 180 2.70 7.02 1.09
CA ILE A 180 1.40 7.10 1.76
C ILE A 180 1.12 5.75 2.43
N GLN A 181 1.02 5.76 3.76
CA GLN A 181 0.87 4.55 4.56
C GLN A 181 -0.27 4.73 5.57
N PRO A 182 -0.94 3.64 5.99
CA PRO A 182 -1.80 3.68 7.16
C PRO A 182 -0.99 4.15 8.37
N TYR A 183 -1.51 5.14 9.07
CA TYR A 183 -0.89 5.77 10.22
C TYR A 183 -1.91 5.91 11.34
N SER A 184 -1.52 5.56 12.56
CA SER A 184 -2.35 5.73 13.75
C SER A 184 -1.88 6.96 14.51
N PRO A 185 -2.61 8.09 14.46
CA PRO A 185 -2.24 9.27 15.23
C PRO A 185 -2.24 9.03 16.73
N ALA A 186 -3.18 8.21 17.22
CA ALA A 186 -3.24 7.82 18.63
C ALA A 186 -2.00 7.03 19.10
N ALA A 187 -1.35 6.30 18.19
CA ALA A 187 -0.17 5.48 18.50
C ALA A 187 1.15 6.11 18.02
N GLY A 188 1.11 7.23 17.29
CA GLY A 188 2.29 7.89 16.75
C GLY A 188 3.09 7.08 15.71
N THR A 189 2.50 6.04 15.10
CA THR A 189 3.25 5.10 14.22
C THR A 189 2.47 4.71 12.97
N GLY A 190 3.21 4.47 11.89
CA GLY A 190 2.72 3.76 10.71
C GLY A 190 2.35 2.32 11.03
N LEU A 191 1.38 1.77 10.30
CA LEU A 191 0.87 0.42 10.39
C LEU A 191 1.05 -0.31 9.06
N SER A 192 1.33 -1.60 9.13
CA SER A 192 1.39 -2.48 7.96
C SER A 192 0.00 -2.96 7.52
N SER A 193 -0.09 -3.46 6.28
CA SER A 193 -1.29 -4.14 5.79
C SER A 193 -1.68 -5.37 6.61
N HIS A 194 -0.69 -6.09 7.18
CA HIS A 194 -0.97 -7.22 8.07
C HIS A 194 -1.61 -6.75 9.39
N GLU A 195 -1.11 -5.66 9.97
CA GLU A 195 -1.70 -5.05 11.17
C GLU A 195 -3.13 -4.54 10.89
N LEU A 196 -3.41 -4.01 9.70
CA LEU A 196 -4.76 -3.63 9.30
C LEU A 196 -5.69 -4.81 9.02
N ASN A 197 -5.17 -6.00 8.75
CA ASN A 197 -5.99 -7.19 8.45
C ASN A 197 -6.24 -8.06 9.69
N GLN A 198 -5.87 -7.61 10.88
CA GLN A 198 -6.19 -8.30 12.13
C GLN A 198 -7.72 -8.29 12.38
N PRO A 199 -8.30 -9.31 13.03
CA PRO A 199 -9.72 -9.30 13.35
C PRO A 199 -10.12 -8.07 14.18
N GLY A 200 -11.19 -7.37 13.79
CA GLY A 200 -11.73 -6.22 14.51
C GLY A 200 -11.15 -4.85 14.13
N THR A 201 -10.16 -4.79 13.23
CA THR A 201 -9.60 -3.52 12.72
C THR A 201 -10.55 -2.79 11.79
N TYR A 202 -11.28 -3.53 10.97
CA TYR A 202 -12.28 -3.00 10.06
C TYR A 202 -13.63 -2.95 10.78
N LYS A 203 -14.15 -1.74 10.96
CA LYS A 203 -15.39 -1.49 11.71
C LYS A 203 -16.36 -0.67 10.90
N ASP A 204 -17.64 -1.02 11.03
CA ASP A 204 -18.71 -0.22 10.44
C ASP A 204 -18.85 1.09 11.23
N VAL A 205 -18.69 2.21 10.54
CA VAL A 205 -18.80 3.56 11.11
C VAL A 205 -19.78 4.39 10.30
N LYS A 206 -20.36 5.39 10.97
CA LYS A 206 -21.27 6.37 10.36
C LYS A 206 -20.58 7.71 10.22
N ASP A 207 -19.88 7.88 9.10
CA ASP A 207 -19.17 9.12 8.79
C ASP A 207 -20.07 10.14 8.09
N THR A 208 -19.72 11.41 8.21
CA THR A 208 -20.35 12.49 7.44
C THR A 208 -19.74 12.51 6.05
N SER A 209 -20.55 12.15 5.05
CA SER A 209 -20.19 12.18 3.64
C SER A 209 -20.69 13.48 3.01
N ALA A 210 -19.92 14.03 2.07
CA ALA A 210 -20.25 15.24 1.34
C ALA A 210 -20.00 15.07 -0.17
N VAL A 211 -20.97 15.50 -0.98
CA VAL A 211 -20.79 15.88 -2.38
C VAL A 211 -20.61 17.38 -2.40
N VAL A 212 -19.41 17.81 -2.79
CA VAL A 212 -18.97 19.20 -2.79
C VAL A 212 -18.85 19.73 -4.21
N MET A 213 -18.93 21.05 -4.34
CA MET A 213 -18.99 21.76 -5.62
C MET A 213 -17.72 22.59 -5.79
N PHE A 214 -16.87 22.21 -6.75
CA PHE A 214 -15.66 22.95 -7.10
C PHE A 214 -15.94 23.90 -8.26
N ASP A 215 -15.86 25.19 -7.99
CA ASP A 215 -16.14 26.27 -8.94
C ASP A 215 -15.07 26.35 -10.04
N ALA A 216 -15.45 26.06 -11.28
CA ALA A 216 -14.56 26.10 -12.43
C ALA A 216 -14.19 27.55 -12.80
N ILE A 217 -12.96 27.76 -13.26
CA ILE A 217 -12.50 29.07 -13.72
C ILE A 217 -12.78 29.19 -15.21
N ASN A 218 -13.47 30.26 -15.62
CA ASN A 218 -13.71 30.58 -17.02
C ASN A 218 -12.43 31.14 -17.67
N ASN A 219 -11.81 30.35 -18.55
CA ASN A 219 -10.60 30.70 -19.28
C ASN A 219 -10.55 29.95 -20.63
N GLU A 220 -9.45 30.08 -21.37
CA GLU A 220 -9.27 29.43 -22.67
C GLU A 220 -9.43 27.90 -22.60
N ALA A 221 -8.93 27.25 -21.55
CA ALA A 221 -9.01 25.80 -21.38
C ALA A 221 -10.44 25.31 -21.08
N SER A 222 -11.30 26.16 -20.50
CA SER A 222 -12.68 25.82 -20.14
C SER A 222 -13.73 26.44 -21.04
N SER A 223 -13.36 27.13 -22.13
CA SER A 223 -14.29 27.90 -22.97
C SER A 223 -15.48 27.07 -23.45
N LYS A 224 -15.25 25.86 -23.96
CA LYS A 224 -16.30 24.93 -24.43
C LYS A 224 -17.28 24.54 -23.31
N LEU A 225 -16.77 24.40 -22.09
CA LEU A 225 -17.60 24.08 -20.92
C LEU A 225 -18.52 25.25 -20.59
N PHE A 226 -18.00 26.48 -20.59
CA PHE A 226 -18.79 27.69 -20.32
C PHE A 226 -19.71 28.08 -21.47
N GLU A 227 -19.37 27.80 -22.73
CA GLU A 227 -20.28 27.95 -23.87
C GLU A 227 -21.55 27.10 -23.70
N THR A 228 -21.40 25.89 -23.15
CA THR A 228 -22.52 24.98 -22.86
C THR A 228 -23.49 25.55 -21.82
N THR A 229 -23.01 26.44 -20.94
CA THR A 229 -23.80 27.09 -19.88
C THR A 229 -24.10 28.55 -20.18
N SER A 230 -23.86 29.02 -21.41
CA SER A 230 -24.04 30.43 -21.80
C SER A 230 -23.24 31.41 -20.94
N GLY A 231 -22.09 30.97 -20.43
CA GLY A 231 -21.19 31.74 -19.57
C GLY A 231 -21.53 31.71 -18.08
N GLU A 232 -22.61 31.01 -17.68
CA GLU A 232 -23.02 30.89 -16.28
C GLU A 232 -22.04 29.99 -15.48
N PRO A 233 -21.91 30.18 -14.15
CA PRO A 233 -21.01 29.41 -13.31
C PRO A 233 -21.20 27.89 -13.42
N VAL A 234 -20.09 27.15 -13.41
CA VAL A 234 -20.03 25.69 -13.54
C VAL A 234 -19.25 25.09 -12.39
N PHE A 235 -19.80 24.02 -11.80
CA PHE A 235 -19.19 23.34 -10.64
C PHE A 235 -18.93 21.86 -10.91
N PHE A 236 -17.72 21.39 -10.64
CA PHE A 236 -17.44 19.96 -10.62
C PHE A 236 -17.93 19.35 -9.30
N LEU A 237 -18.75 18.29 -9.38
CA LEU A 237 -19.19 17.56 -8.19
C LEU A 237 -18.18 16.49 -7.84
N ALA A 238 -17.57 16.58 -6.66
CA ALA A 238 -16.74 15.52 -6.11
C ALA A 238 -17.35 14.98 -4.82
N TRP A 239 -17.29 13.66 -4.64
CA TRP A 239 -17.79 12.99 -3.44
C TRP A 239 -16.63 12.59 -2.52
N THR A 240 -16.84 12.73 -1.21
CA THR A 240 -15.89 12.28 -0.19
C THR A 240 -16.59 11.81 1.08
N THR A 241 -16.04 10.76 1.71
CA THR A 241 -16.38 10.32 3.08
C THR A 241 -15.46 10.94 4.14
N THR A 242 -14.47 11.73 3.71
CA THR A 242 -13.48 12.37 4.58
C THR A 242 -13.39 13.89 4.31
N PRO A 243 -14.43 14.69 4.65
CA PRO A 243 -14.41 16.14 4.46
C PRO A 243 -13.16 16.84 5.03
N TRP A 244 -12.56 16.32 6.09
CA TRP A 244 -11.32 16.84 6.67
C TRP A 244 -10.12 16.86 5.70
N THR A 245 -10.16 16.09 4.59
CA THR A 245 -9.11 16.10 3.56
C THR A 245 -9.28 17.22 2.54
N LEU A 246 -10.45 17.85 2.46
CA LEU A 246 -10.75 18.90 1.48
C LEU A 246 -9.82 20.12 1.54
N PRO A 247 -9.38 20.61 2.72
CA PRO A 247 -8.39 21.69 2.77
C PRO A 247 -7.06 21.34 2.09
N SER A 248 -6.73 20.06 1.95
CA SER A 248 -5.51 19.55 1.29
C SER A 248 -5.76 19.12 -0.16
N ASN A 249 -6.90 19.49 -0.75
CA ASN A 249 -7.20 19.22 -2.15
C ASN A 249 -6.26 20.01 -3.07
N LEU A 250 -5.67 19.33 -4.05
CA LEU A 250 -4.77 19.91 -5.06
C LEU A 250 -5.21 19.60 -6.50
N GLY A 251 -6.19 18.72 -6.70
CA GLY A 251 -6.72 18.42 -8.03
C GLY A 251 -8.11 17.77 -8.00
N LEU A 252 -8.69 17.61 -9.19
CA LEU A 252 -9.88 16.80 -9.42
C LEU A 252 -9.52 15.72 -10.43
N THR A 253 -9.66 14.45 -10.08
CA THR A 253 -9.35 13.35 -10.99
C THR A 253 -10.62 12.84 -11.68
N VAL A 254 -10.56 12.77 -13.00
CA VAL A 254 -11.59 12.19 -13.87
C VAL A 254 -11.06 10.97 -14.62
N GLY A 255 -11.93 10.02 -14.94
CA GLY A 255 -11.57 8.90 -15.80
C GLY A 255 -11.49 9.36 -17.27
N PRO A 256 -10.38 9.14 -17.99
CA PRO A 256 -10.18 9.72 -19.32
C PRO A 256 -11.18 9.24 -20.37
N GLN A 257 -11.78 8.05 -20.17
CA GLN A 257 -12.77 7.46 -21.08
C GLN A 257 -14.22 7.58 -20.58
N ILE A 258 -14.43 8.11 -19.37
CA ILE A 258 -15.77 8.27 -18.79
C ILE A 258 -16.44 9.48 -19.45
N GLN A 259 -17.75 9.38 -19.68
CA GLN A 259 -18.56 10.51 -20.15
C GLN A 259 -19.15 11.26 -18.95
N TYR A 260 -19.10 12.58 -19.01
CA TYR A 260 -19.53 13.52 -17.98
C TYR A 260 -20.63 14.42 -18.52
N SER A 261 -21.70 14.61 -17.77
CA SER A 261 -22.83 15.47 -18.14
C SER A 261 -22.73 16.82 -17.43
N VAL A 262 -23.04 17.90 -18.16
CA VAL A 262 -23.31 19.21 -17.58
C VAL A 262 -24.81 19.31 -17.31
N VAL A 263 -25.19 19.49 -16.06
CA VAL A 263 -26.58 19.54 -15.61
C VAL A 263 -26.89 20.91 -15.01
N SER A 264 -27.84 21.63 -15.60
CA SER A 264 -28.42 22.84 -15.01
C SER A 264 -29.47 22.45 -13.98
N THR A 265 -29.45 23.07 -12.80
CA THR A 265 -30.38 22.81 -11.69
C THR A 265 -30.31 23.92 -10.64
N PHE A 266 -30.89 23.70 -9.45
CA PHE A 266 -30.73 24.57 -8.28
C PHE A 266 -29.99 23.85 -7.16
N ASN A 267 -29.23 24.60 -6.36
CA ASN A 267 -28.57 24.06 -5.17
C ASN A 267 -29.63 23.66 -4.11
N PRO A 268 -29.61 22.42 -3.58
CA PRO A 268 -30.62 21.99 -2.61
C PRO A 268 -30.60 22.71 -1.24
N TYR A 269 -29.54 23.45 -0.93
CA TYR A 269 -29.36 24.15 0.35
C TYR A 269 -29.55 25.65 0.24
N THR A 270 -28.97 26.29 -0.78
CA THR A 270 -29.02 27.74 -0.97
C THR A 270 -30.09 28.18 -1.97
N PHE A 271 -30.63 27.22 -2.75
CA PHE A 271 -31.64 27.43 -3.79
C PHE A 271 -31.16 28.32 -4.96
N LEU A 272 -29.86 28.56 -5.05
CA LEU A 272 -29.27 29.30 -6.16
C LEU A 272 -29.23 28.45 -7.43
N PRO A 273 -29.45 29.03 -8.63
CA PRO A 273 -29.25 28.33 -9.89
C PRO A 273 -27.77 27.95 -10.04
N ILE A 274 -27.51 26.73 -10.49
CA ILE A 274 -26.16 26.18 -10.66
C ILE A 274 -26.09 25.27 -11.89
N ASN A 275 -24.89 25.18 -12.49
CA ASN A 275 -24.57 24.15 -13.46
C ASN A 275 -23.53 23.21 -12.86
N VAL A 276 -23.78 21.90 -12.90
CA VAL A 276 -22.92 20.91 -12.25
C VAL A 276 -22.41 19.86 -13.23
N VAL A 277 -21.18 19.40 -13.01
CA VAL A 277 -20.53 18.35 -13.81
C VAL A 277 -20.36 17.09 -12.96
N LEU A 278 -20.85 15.97 -13.47
CA LEU A 278 -20.71 14.63 -12.89
C LEU A 278 -20.72 13.57 -13.99
N ALA A 279 -20.26 12.36 -13.68
CA ALA A 279 -20.26 11.27 -14.65
C ALA A 279 -21.69 10.95 -15.10
N THR A 280 -21.90 10.87 -16.42
CA THR A 280 -23.20 10.59 -17.04
C THR A 280 -23.89 9.35 -16.48
N PRO A 281 -23.19 8.21 -16.22
CA PRO A 281 -23.82 7.04 -15.60
C PRO A 281 -24.37 7.27 -14.18
N LEU A 282 -23.91 8.32 -13.48
CA LEU A 282 -24.28 8.63 -12.10
C LEU A 282 -25.34 9.74 -11.99
N VAL A 283 -25.80 10.32 -13.11
CA VAL A 283 -26.82 11.39 -13.11
C VAL A 283 -28.10 10.96 -12.37
N SER A 284 -28.59 9.75 -12.65
CA SER A 284 -29.83 9.21 -12.04
C SER A 284 -29.73 8.99 -10.52
N LYS A 285 -28.51 8.95 -9.95
CA LYS A 285 -28.30 8.85 -8.49
C LYS A 285 -28.59 10.16 -7.77
N TYR A 286 -28.44 11.28 -8.47
CA TYR A 286 -28.59 12.63 -7.92
C TYR A 286 -29.83 13.36 -8.42
N PHE A 287 -30.27 13.02 -9.63
CA PHE A 287 -31.34 13.69 -10.33
C PHE A 287 -32.45 12.69 -10.70
N LYS A 288 -33.68 12.98 -10.28
CA LYS A 288 -34.81 12.10 -10.51
C LYS A 288 -35.38 12.32 -11.90
N ALA A 289 -35.72 11.24 -12.62
CA ALA A 289 -36.21 11.31 -13.99
C ALA A 289 -37.49 12.15 -14.12
N GLU A 290 -38.36 12.16 -13.10
CA GLU A 290 -39.61 12.92 -13.11
C GLU A 290 -39.41 14.44 -13.06
N GLN A 291 -38.20 14.89 -12.73
CA GLN A 291 -37.82 16.31 -12.61
C GLN A 291 -37.05 16.81 -13.83
N GLU A 292 -36.76 15.92 -14.79
CA GLU A 292 -35.99 16.24 -15.99
C GLU A 292 -36.79 17.16 -16.91
N ASN A 293 -36.14 18.21 -17.42
CA ASN A 293 -36.74 19.25 -18.25
C ASN A 293 -37.95 19.95 -17.59
N GLY A 294 -38.03 19.94 -16.26
CA GLY A 294 -39.03 20.71 -15.51
C GLY A 294 -38.86 22.22 -15.72
N ASP A 295 -39.91 22.99 -15.42
CA ASP A 295 -39.91 24.44 -15.60
C ASP A 295 -39.12 25.15 -14.48
N PHE A 296 -37.97 25.71 -14.83
CA PHE A 296 -37.10 26.45 -13.92
C PHE A 296 -37.75 27.75 -13.40
N GLY A 297 -38.68 28.34 -14.15
CA GLY A 297 -39.35 29.60 -13.80
C GLY A 297 -40.42 29.44 -12.71
N THR A 298 -40.87 28.22 -12.44
CA THR A 298 -41.89 27.93 -11.42
C THR A 298 -41.32 27.32 -10.14
N TYR A 299 -40.02 27.07 -10.09
CA TYR A 299 -39.36 26.55 -8.90
C TYR A 299 -39.39 27.58 -7.76
N THR A 300 -39.92 27.17 -6.61
CA THR A 300 -39.87 27.98 -5.38
C THR A 300 -38.76 27.47 -4.47
N PRO A 301 -37.90 28.34 -3.92
CA PRO A 301 -36.87 27.95 -2.95
C PRO A 301 -37.43 27.07 -1.82
N GLY A 302 -36.86 25.88 -1.65
CA GLY A 302 -37.28 24.90 -0.66
C GLY A 302 -38.22 23.79 -1.18
N ASP A 303 -38.65 23.87 -2.45
CA ASP A 303 -39.45 22.80 -3.06
C ASP A 303 -38.66 21.48 -3.15
N LYS A 304 -39.34 20.37 -2.87
CA LYS A 304 -38.76 19.02 -2.96
C LYS A 304 -38.48 18.58 -4.40
N ASN A 305 -39.18 19.18 -5.36
CA ASN A 305 -39.03 18.90 -6.77
C ASN A 305 -38.15 19.97 -7.40
N ILE A 306 -36.87 19.65 -7.55
CA ILE A 306 -35.89 20.56 -8.14
C ILE A 306 -35.77 20.20 -9.63
N PRO A 307 -36.17 21.08 -10.56
CA PRO A 307 -36.04 20.79 -11.97
C PRO A 307 -34.55 20.72 -12.36
N TRP A 308 -34.26 19.88 -13.34
CA TRP A 308 -32.91 19.78 -13.89
C TRP A 308 -32.94 19.51 -15.38
N LYS A 309 -31.84 19.85 -16.06
CA LYS A 309 -31.70 19.63 -17.50
C LYS A 309 -30.25 19.37 -17.88
N THR A 310 -30.01 18.35 -18.69
CA THR A 310 -28.70 18.13 -19.31
C THR A 310 -28.46 19.15 -20.42
N LEU A 311 -27.36 19.90 -20.33
CA LEU A 311 -26.96 20.92 -21.31
C LEU A 311 -25.97 20.38 -22.34
N GLY A 312 -25.15 19.40 -21.95
CA GLY A 312 -24.14 18.80 -22.82
C GLY A 312 -23.40 17.67 -22.14
N THR A 313 -22.50 17.03 -22.89
CA THR A 313 -21.63 15.98 -22.35
C THR A 313 -20.20 16.14 -22.85
N PHE A 314 -19.24 15.74 -22.01
CA PHE A 314 -17.82 15.78 -22.27
C PHE A 314 -17.19 14.44 -21.92
N LYS A 315 -16.21 14.01 -22.70
CA LYS A 315 -15.33 12.92 -22.28
C LYS A 315 -14.37 13.44 -21.22
N GLY A 316 -13.96 12.60 -20.25
CA GLY A 316 -13.05 13.03 -19.18
C GLY A 316 -11.74 13.64 -19.68
N SER A 317 -11.21 13.14 -20.80
CA SER A 317 -10.04 13.72 -21.47
C SER A 317 -10.24 15.15 -21.99
N GLU A 318 -11.48 15.57 -22.23
CA GLU A 318 -11.82 16.94 -22.66
C GLU A 318 -11.92 17.91 -21.48
N LEU A 319 -12.02 17.40 -20.25
CA LEU A 319 -12.05 18.22 -19.03
C LEU A 319 -10.65 18.43 -18.44
N GLU A 320 -9.65 17.67 -18.91
CA GLU A 320 -8.27 17.74 -18.40
C GLU A 320 -7.68 19.15 -18.55
N GLY A 321 -7.03 19.64 -17.50
CA GLY A 321 -6.40 20.95 -17.47
C GLY A 321 -7.33 22.11 -17.11
N ILE A 322 -8.65 21.90 -17.03
CA ILE A 322 -9.57 22.94 -16.57
C ILE A 322 -9.22 23.33 -15.13
N LEU A 323 -9.03 24.63 -14.91
CA LEU A 323 -8.72 25.19 -13.59
C LEU A 323 -10.00 25.39 -12.76
N TYR A 324 -9.87 25.34 -11.44
CA TYR A 324 -10.96 25.60 -10.50
C TYR A 324 -10.47 26.37 -9.28
N ASN A 325 -11.39 27.04 -8.57
CA ASN A 325 -11.09 27.75 -7.33
C ASN A 325 -11.01 26.77 -6.14
N GLN A 326 -9.96 26.88 -5.33
CA GLN A 326 -9.80 26.13 -4.07
C GLN A 326 -11.11 26.19 -3.25
N LEU A 327 -11.58 25.03 -2.81
CA LEU A 327 -12.89 24.86 -2.17
C LEU A 327 -12.97 25.56 -0.82
N LEU A 328 -11.89 25.47 -0.04
CA LEU A 328 -11.74 26.08 1.28
C LEU A 328 -10.44 26.88 1.28
N PRO A 329 -10.44 28.12 0.78
CA PRO A 329 -9.23 28.92 0.71
C PRO A 329 -8.81 29.37 2.12
N PHE A 330 -7.60 29.01 2.49
CA PHE A 330 -6.97 29.32 3.76
C PHE A 330 -5.54 29.82 3.54
N GLU A 331 -4.92 30.41 4.56
CA GLU A 331 -3.53 30.86 4.48
C GLU A 331 -2.60 29.67 4.19
N ALA A 332 -2.79 28.54 4.89
CA ALA A 332 -1.90 27.38 4.77
C ALA A 332 -2.01 26.58 3.46
N ASN A 333 -3.01 26.86 2.59
CA ASN A 333 -3.25 26.10 1.37
C ASN A 333 -3.32 26.95 0.09
N ASN A 334 -2.77 28.17 0.16
CA ASN A 334 -2.61 29.02 -1.01
C ASN A 334 -1.47 28.49 -1.92
N LEU A 335 -1.39 29.04 -3.13
CA LEU A 335 -0.45 28.58 -4.15
C LEU A 335 1.02 28.78 -3.75
N ASP A 336 1.34 29.85 -3.02
CA ASP A 336 2.70 30.14 -2.56
C ASP A 336 3.12 29.12 -1.50
N SER A 337 2.27 28.83 -0.51
CA SER A 337 2.52 27.80 0.51
C SER A 337 2.70 26.40 -0.11
N ILE A 338 1.95 26.08 -1.16
CA ILE A 338 2.12 24.81 -1.88
C ILE A 338 3.47 24.77 -2.61
N ARG A 339 3.88 25.88 -3.23
CA ARG A 339 5.14 25.97 -3.99
C ARG A 339 6.38 26.07 -3.10
N GLU A 340 6.25 26.54 -1.87
CA GLU A 340 7.31 26.44 -0.86
C GLU A 340 7.65 24.98 -0.54
N ILE A 341 6.63 24.12 -0.44
CA ILE A 341 6.80 22.69 -0.16
C ILE A 341 7.17 21.92 -1.43
N SER A 342 6.50 22.24 -2.55
CA SER A 342 6.64 21.57 -3.84
C SER A 342 6.96 22.59 -4.95
N PRO A 343 8.24 23.00 -5.10
CA PRO A 343 8.63 23.98 -6.10
C PRO A 343 8.19 23.58 -7.52
N GLY A 344 7.51 24.50 -8.21
CA GLY A 344 7.01 24.28 -9.57
C GLY A 344 5.69 23.50 -9.66
N ALA A 345 5.02 23.20 -8.54
CA ALA A 345 3.71 22.55 -8.56
C ALA A 345 2.63 23.41 -9.27
N GLU A 346 1.73 22.70 -9.96
CA GLU A 346 0.60 23.24 -10.73
C GLU A 346 -0.74 22.63 -10.24
N PRO A 347 -1.20 23.00 -9.03
CA PRO A 347 -2.43 22.49 -8.43
C PRO A 347 -3.70 23.15 -9.01
N PHE A 348 -4.85 22.77 -8.46
CA PHE A 348 -6.17 23.37 -8.71
C PHE A 348 -6.66 23.23 -10.16
N ARG A 349 -6.42 22.04 -10.71
CA ARG A 349 -6.88 21.66 -12.06
C ARG A 349 -7.44 20.25 -12.11
N VAL A 350 -8.22 19.99 -13.16
CA VAL A 350 -8.70 18.66 -13.50
C VAL A 350 -7.55 17.84 -14.10
N ILE A 351 -7.39 16.60 -13.66
CA ILE A 351 -6.39 15.63 -14.15
C ILE A 351 -7.06 14.31 -14.52
N THR A 352 -6.38 13.50 -15.32
CA THR A 352 -6.86 12.16 -15.69
C THR A 352 -6.27 11.06 -14.81
N GLY A 353 -7.09 10.06 -14.47
CA GLY A 353 -6.67 8.89 -13.71
C GLY A 353 -7.53 7.66 -13.97
N ASP A 354 -6.89 6.51 -14.14
CA ASP A 354 -7.55 5.26 -14.55
C ASP A 354 -8.24 4.51 -13.38
N PHE A 355 -8.07 4.99 -12.14
CA PHE A 355 -8.66 4.41 -10.94
C PHE A 355 -10.09 4.93 -10.67
N VAL A 356 -10.54 5.94 -11.40
CA VAL A 356 -11.88 6.51 -11.23
C VAL A 356 -12.93 5.53 -11.76
N THR A 357 -13.94 5.23 -10.94
CA THR A 357 -15.07 4.36 -11.29
C THR A 357 -16.38 5.15 -11.34
N THR A 358 -17.41 4.52 -11.89
CA THR A 358 -18.79 5.04 -11.90
C THR A 358 -19.74 4.17 -11.08
N GLU A 359 -19.21 3.37 -10.14
CA GLU A 359 -20.01 2.54 -9.24
C GLU A 359 -20.61 3.38 -8.12
N ASP A 360 -19.84 4.33 -7.59
CA ASP A 360 -20.21 5.20 -6.47
C ASP A 360 -19.72 6.64 -6.63
N GLY A 361 -20.15 7.51 -5.70
CA GLY A 361 -19.85 8.94 -5.74
C GLY A 361 -20.44 9.64 -6.97
N THR A 362 -19.64 10.53 -7.56
CA THR A 362 -20.02 11.39 -8.72
C THR A 362 -19.22 11.08 -9.98
N GLY A 363 -18.25 10.16 -9.91
CA GLY A 363 -17.27 9.89 -10.97
C GLY A 363 -16.19 10.98 -11.12
N ILE A 364 -16.09 11.93 -10.17
CA ILE A 364 -14.97 12.86 -10.04
C ILE A 364 -14.42 12.71 -8.62
N VAL A 365 -13.12 12.46 -8.51
CA VAL A 365 -12.45 12.24 -7.23
C VAL A 365 -11.69 13.50 -6.83
N HIS A 366 -12.01 14.09 -5.67
CA HIS A 366 -11.16 15.15 -5.11
C HIS A 366 -9.81 14.54 -4.76
N THR A 367 -8.72 15.17 -5.21
CA THR A 367 -7.37 14.60 -5.11
C THR A 367 -6.57 15.34 -4.05
N ALA A 368 -6.24 14.64 -2.96
CA ALA A 368 -5.42 15.14 -1.87
C ALA A 368 -4.17 14.24 -1.74
N PRO A 369 -3.06 14.53 -2.47
CA PRO A 369 -1.91 13.64 -2.61
C PRO A 369 -1.26 13.15 -1.30
N ALA A 370 -1.42 13.88 -0.20
CA ALA A 370 -0.90 13.46 1.10
C ALA A 370 -1.69 12.33 1.77
N PHE A 371 -2.97 12.13 1.42
CA PHE A 371 -3.89 11.29 2.19
C PHE A 371 -4.49 10.12 1.40
N GLY A 372 -4.01 9.90 0.16
CA GLY A 372 -4.43 8.79 -0.70
C GLY A 372 -3.28 8.24 -1.53
N ALA A 373 -3.13 6.93 -1.61
CA ALA A 373 -2.04 6.31 -2.37
C ALA A 373 -2.21 6.51 -3.89
N ASP A 374 -3.45 6.43 -4.39
CA ASP A 374 -3.74 6.69 -5.81
C ASP A 374 -3.72 8.20 -6.11
N ASP A 375 -4.21 9.04 -5.18
CA ASP A 375 -4.07 10.50 -5.23
C ASP A 375 -2.60 10.92 -5.33
N TYR A 376 -1.71 10.30 -4.55
CA TYR A 376 -0.27 10.58 -4.59
C TYR A 376 0.33 10.23 -5.95
N LYS A 377 0.00 9.05 -6.50
CA LYS A 377 0.47 8.64 -7.83
C LYS A 377 -0.04 9.59 -8.91
N ALA A 378 -1.34 9.89 -8.90
CA ALA A 378 -1.98 10.76 -9.88
C ALA A 378 -1.45 12.20 -9.78
N GLY A 379 -1.32 12.72 -8.56
CA GLY A 379 -0.76 14.04 -8.28
C GLY A 379 0.70 14.16 -8.68
N LYS A 380 1.53 13.15 -8.39
CA LYS A 380 2.95 13.11 -8.80
C LYS A 380 3.10 13.08 -10.32
N LYS A 381 2.32 12.25 -11.02
CA LYS A 381 2.31 12.18 -12.50
C LYS A 381 1.95 13.52 -13.14
N ASN A 382 1.07 14.29 -12.48
CA ASN A 382 0.51 15.54 -12.97
C ASN A 382 1.12 16.79 -12.33
N ASN A 383 2.20 16.65 -11.57
CA ASN A 383 2.90 17.77 -10.91
C ASN A 383 1.97 18.65 -10.03
N LEU A 384 1.01 18.05 -9.31
CA LEU A 384 0.10 18.81 -8.43
C LEU A 384 0.77 19.26 -7.12
N GLY A 385 1.92 18.68 -6.76
CA GLY A 385 2.56 18.84 -5.46
C GLY A 385 1.98 17.92 -4.39
N ILE A 386 2.38 18.16 -3.14
CA ILE A 386 1.85 17.47 -1.95
C ILE A 386 1.62 18.49 -0.84
N LEU A 387 0.49 18.37 -0.15
CA LEU A 387 0.11 19.28 0.93
C LEU A 387 -0.44 18.49 2.10
N THR A 388 0.21 18.59 3.25
CA THR A 388 -0.13 17.86 4.47
C THR A 388 -0.50 18.85 5.56
N LEU A 389 -1.80 19.12 5.72
CA LEU A 389 -2.29 20.10 6.68
C LEU A 389 -2.75 19.50 8.01
N VAL A 390 -2.42 18.23 8.24
CA VAL A 390 -2.71 17.49 9.46
C VAL A 390 -1.39 17.02 10.04
N ASP A 391 -1.15 17.26 11.32
CA ASP A 391 0.06 16.83 12.01
C ASP A 391 0.04 15.33 12.35
N LYS A 392 1.12 14.86 12.98
CA LYS A 392 1.27 13.46 13.42
C LYS A 392 0.37 13.08 14.60
N GLU A 393 -0.24 14.04 15.30
CA GLU A 393 -1.27 13.79 16.31
C GLU A 393 -2.69 13.70 15.71
N GLY A 394 -2.84 13.99 14.41
CA GLY A 394 -4.13 14.00 13.74
C GLY A 394 -4.91 15.30 13.95
N LYS A 395 -4.21 16.41 14.25
CA LYS A 395 -4.79 17.75 14.32
C LYS A 395 -4.49 18.54 13.06
N PHE A 396 -5.40 19.43 12.68
CA PHE A 396 -5.08 20.46 11.70
C PHE A 396 -3.96 21.37 12.19
N ILE A 397 -3.02 21.70 11.30
CA ILE A 397 -1.98 22.69 11.56
C ILE A 397 -2.55 24.11 11.63
N ASP A 398 -1.72 25.08 12.00
CA ASP A 398 -2.08 26.50 11.97
C ASP A 398 -2.33 27.02 10.54
N GLY A 399 -3.08 28.11 10.43
CA GLY A 399 -3.39 28.74 9.14
C GLY A 399 -4.61 28.16 8.41
N LEU A 400 -5.43 27.36 9.10
CA LEU A 400 -6.69 26.76 8.60
C LEU A 400 -7.96 27.44 9.19
N GLY A 401 -7.84 28.72 9.55
CA GLY A 401 -8.95 29.49 10.12
C GLY A 401 -9.54 28.82 11.37
N GLU A 402 -10.88 28.70 11.40
CA GLU A 402 -11.64 28.08 12.49
C GLU A 402 -11.35 26.58 12.72
N PHE A 403 -10.63 25.92 11.80
CA PHE A 403 -10.31 24.50 11.91
C PHE A 403 -8.92 24.23 12.51
N SER A 404 -8.07 25.25 12.62
CA SER A 404 -6.70 25.11 13.16
C SER A 404 -6.69 24.45 14.54
N GLY A 405 -5.79 23.50 14.76
CA GLY A 405 -5.62 22.78 16.03
C GLY A 405 -6.70 21.74 16.36
N ARG A 406 -7.75 21.59 15.54
CA ARG A 406 -8.81 20.61 15.77
C ARG A 406 -8.42 19.22 15.26
N PHE A 407 -8.84 18.18 15.98
CA PHE A 407 -8.66 16.80 15.54
C PHE A 407 -9.58 16.43 14.38
N VAL A 408 -9.05 15.68 13.41
CA VAL A 408 -9.83 15.25 12.23
C VAL A 408 -10.72 14.03 12.48
N LYS A 409 -10.42 13.26 13.53
CA LYS A 409 -11.23 12.17 14.09
C LYS A 409 -11.06 12.17 15.63
N ASN A 410 -11.92 11.44 16.34
CA ASN A 410 -11.79 11.31 17.80
C ASN A 410 -10.67 10.29 18.16
N TYR A 411 -9.47 10.80 18.44
CA TYR A 411 -8.33 9.95 18.83
C TYR A 411 -8.14 9.84 20.35
N LYS A 412 -8.68 10.78 21.13
CA LYS A 412 -8.43 10.92 22.58
C LYS A 412 -9.64 10.59 23.46
N ASP A 413 -10.71 10.02 22.88
CA ASP A 413 -11.98 9.75 23.56
C ASP A 413 -12.57 10.97 24.29
N ASP A 414 -12.34 12.16 23.74
CA ASP A 414 -12.87 13.37 24.34
C ASP A 414 -14.40 13.39 24.19
N ALA A 415 -15.11 13.42 25.31
CA ALA A 415 -16.56 13.49 25.35
C ALA A 415 -17.09 14.79 24.71
N ASN A 416 -16.26 15.84 24.64
CA ASN A 416 -16.56 17.12 24.02
C ASN A 416 -16.05 17.21 22.57
N TYR A 417 -15.56 16.11 21.98
CA TYR A 417 -15.10 16.09 20.59
C TYR A 417 -16.24 16.52 19.64
N ALA A 418 -16.02 17.64 18.96
CA ALA A 418 -16.88 18.11 17.88
C ALA A 418 -16.29 17.67 16.52
N ASP A 419 -17.04 16.83 15.80
CA ASP A 419 -16.62 16.29 14.51
C ASP A 419 -16.43 17.39 13.46
N VAL A 420 -15.17 17.67 13.13
CA VAL A 420 -14.83 18.73 12.17
C VAL A 420 -15.39 18.45 10.77
N ASN A 421 -15.64 17.18 10.43
CA ASN A 421 -16.27 16.82 9.16
C ASN A 421 -17.70 17.37 9.05
N VAL A 422 -18.43 17.43 10.16
CA VAL A 422 -19.76 18.06 10.23
C VAL A 422 -19.64 19.56 10.01
N ASP A 423 -18.71 20.22 10.70
CA ASP A 423 -18.57 21.67 10.64
C ASP A 423 -18.11 22.15 9.25
N ILE A 424 -17.14 21.46 8.64
CA ILE A 424 -16.74 21.68 7.24
C ILE A 424 -17.96 21.55 6.33
N SER A 425 -18.75 20.49 6.49
CA SER A 425 -19.94 20.28 5.67
C SER A 425 -21.00 21.37 5.88
N VAL A 426 -21.20 21.86 7.10
CA VAL A 426 -22.12 22.96 7.40
C VAL A 426 -21.64 24.27 6.77
N LYS A 427 -20.34 24.56 6.84
CA LYS A 427 -19.74 25.73 6.17
C LYS A 427 -20.01 25.70 4.66
N LEU A 428 -19.70 24.57 4.01
CA LEU A 428 -19.89 24.40 2.57
C LEU A 428 -21.37 24.50 2.15
N LYS A 429 -22.33 24.06 2.98
CA LYS A 429 -23.76 24.28 2.72
C LYS A 429 -24.13 25.76 2.69
N LYS A 430 -23.60 26.55 3.63
CA LYS A 430 -23.88 28.00 3.72
C LYS A 430 -23.23 28.78 2.58
N GLU A 431 -22.08 28.33 2.11
CA GLU A 431 -21.28 29.02 1.08
C GLU A 431 -21.64 28.62 -0.36
N ASN A 432 -22.74 27.88 -0.58
CA ASN A 432 -23.10 27.33 -1.89
C ASN A 432 -22.01 26.44 -2.49
N ARG A 433 -21.31 25.66 -1.66
CA ARG A 433 -20.21 24.75 -2.07
C ARG A 433 -20.48 23.27 -1.75
N ALA A 434 -21.66 22.94 -1.20
CA ALA A 434 -22.12 21.57 -1.02
C ALA A 434 -23.37 21.30 -1.86
N PHE A 435 -23.48 20.09 -2.41
CA PHE A 435 -24.63 19.63 -3.18
C PHE A 435 -25.46 18.60 -2.42
N LYS A 436 -24.79 17.68 -1.70
CA LYS A 436 -25.43 16.66 -0.86
C LYS A 436 -24.55 16.35 0.35
N VAL A 437 -25.12 16.32 1.54
CA VAL A 437 -24.43 15.92 2.78
C VAL A 437 -25.33 14.97 3.54
N GLU A 438 -24.81 13.81 3.88
CA GLU A 438 -25.55 12.75 4.56
C GLU A 438 -24.63 11.91 5.46
N LYS A 439 -25.24 11.12 6.34
CA LYS A 439 -24.51 10.08 7.06
C LYS A 439 -24.36 8.88 6.13
N TYR A 440 -23.13 8.39 6.04
CA TYR A 440 -22.78 7.25 5.21
C TYR A 440 -22.19 6.15 6.10
N GLU A 441 -22.76 4.96 5.99
CA GLU A 441 -22.33 3.79 6.74
C GLU A 441 -21.40 2.97 5.87
N HIS A 442 -20.17 2.80 6.34
CA HIS A 442 -19.12 2.09 5.61
C HIS A 442 -18.12 1.49 6.57
N ASN A 443 -17.33 0.55 6.06
CA ASN A 443 -16.30 -0.07 6.85
C ASN A 443 -15.01 0.75 6.81
N TYR A 444 -14.51 1.16 7.98
CA TYR A 444 -13.34 2.02 8.11
C TYR A 444 -12.24 1.36 8.95
N PRO A 445 -10.97 1.48 8.56
CA PRO A 445 -9.85 0.89 9.28
C PRO A 445 -9.54 1.61 10.60
N HIS A 446 -9.35 0.82 11.65
CA HIS A 446 -8.94 1.23 12.98
C HIS A 446 -7.64 0.55 13.36
N CYS A 447 -6.87 1.22 14.20
CA CYS A 447 -5.64 0.69 14.77
C CYS A 447 -5.99 -0.51 15.64
N TRP A 448 -5.43 -1.68 15.33
CA TRP A 448 -5.64 -2.90 16.11
C TRP A 448 -5.21 -2.79 17.58
N ARG A 449 -4.35 -1.81 17.92
CA ARG A 449 -3.83 -1.58 19.27
C ARG A 449 -4.70 -0.63 20.09
N THR A 450 -5.02 0.54 19.53
CA THR A 450 -5.69 1.64 20.25
C THR A 450 -7.19 1.69 19.98
N ASP A 451 -7.66 0.89 19.01
CA ASP A 451 -9.04 0.84 18.59
C ASP A 451 -9.56 2.16 17.96
N LYS A 452 -8.63 3.11 17.67
CA LYS A 452 -8.91 4.42 17.09
C LYS A 452 -8.85 4.40 15.56
N PRO A 453 -9.58 5.28 14.87
CA PRO A 453 -9.49 5.41 13.42
C PRO A 453 -8.04 5.65 12.97
N ILE A 454 -7.64 5.09 11.82
CA ILE A 454 -6.36 5.44 11.19
C ILE A 454 -6.58 6.52 10.13
N ILE A 455 -5.48 7.13 9.68
CA ILE A 455 -5.47 7.95 8.47
C ILE A 455 -4.38 7.42 7.54
N TYR A 456 -4.58 7.56 6.24
CA TYR A 456 -3.48 7.40 5.30
C TYR A 456 -2.64 8.67 5.34
N TYR A 457 -1.34 8.55 5.55
CA TYR A 457 -0.48 9.69 5.87
C TYR A 457 0.86 9.57 5.14
N PRO A 458 1.49 10.69 4.75
CA PRO A 458 2.80 10.67 4.14
C PRO A 458 3.87 10.41 5.20
N LEU A 459 4.59 9.29 5.08
CA LEU A 459 5.72 8.95 5.94
C LEU A 459 7.01 8.86 5.13
N ASP A 460 8.09 9.39 5.68
CA ASP A 460 9.45 9.26 5.14
C ASP A 460 9.79 7.78 4.94
N ALA A 461 10.27 7.43 3.76
CA ALA A 461 10.64 6.08 3.40
C ALA A 461 11.78 6.05 2.38
N TRP A 462 12.60 5.01 2.48
CA TRP A 462 13.64 4.70 1.50
C TRP A 462 13.09 3.78 0.42
N PHE A 463 13.35 4.14 -0.82
CA PHE A 463 12.93 3.41 -2.00
C PHE A 463 14.13 2.93 -2.81
N ILE A 464 14.00 1.74 -3.40
CA ILE A 464 14.86 1.29 -4.48
C ILE A 464 14.17 1.62 -5.80
N LYS A 465 14.86 2.35 -6.69
CA LYS A 465 14.40 2.74 -8.02
C LYS A 465 14.39 1.56 -9.00
N THR A 466 13.58 0.56 -8.71
CA THR A 466 13.45 -0.67 -9.51
C THR A 466 12.97 -0.37 -10.93
N THR A 467 12.18 0.69 -11.12
CA THR A 467 11.71 1.11 -12.45
C THR A 467 12.84 1.43 -13.42
N ALA A 468 14.01 1.86 -12.93
CA ALA A 468 15.18 2.11 -13.77
C ALA A 468 15.75 0.84 -14.43
N ALA A 469 15.40 -0.34 -13.91
CA ALA A 469 15.82 -1.64 -14.45
C ALA A 469 14.63 -2.47 -14.99
N LYS A 470 13.44 -1.88 -15.13
CA LYS A 470 12.21 -2.58 -15.53
C LYS A 470 12.38 -3.36 -16.84
N ASP A 471 12.81 -2.67 -17.90
CA ASP A 471 12.92 -3.27 -19.23
C ASP A 471 13.94 -4.41 -19.23
N ARG A 472 15.05 -4.25 -18.51
CA ARG A 472 16.06 -5.30 -18.35
C ARG A 472 15.54 -6.50 -17.56
N MET A 473 14.72 -6.28 -16.53
CA MET A 473 14.09 -7.37 -15.78
C MET A 473 13.07 -8.14 -16.64
N VAL A 474 12.28 -7.44 -17.46
CA VAL A 474 11.34 -8.06 -18.41
C VAL A 474 12.11 -8.88 -19.46
N GLU A 475 13.18 -8.32 -20.03
CA GLU A 475 14.05 -9.03 -20.97
C GLU A 475 14.62 -10.31 -20.36
N LEU A 476 15.21 -10.22 -19.17
CA LEU A 476 15.79 -11.36 -18.47
C LEU A 476 14.74 -12.40 -18.07
N ASN A 477 13.53 -11.98 -17.70
CA ASN A 477 12.43 -12.89 -17.39
C ASN A 477 12.12 -13.84 -18.55
N ASN A 478 12.22 -13.36 -19.80
CA ASN A 478 12.00 -14.18 -20.99
C ASN A 478 13.09 -15.26 -21.20
N THR A 479 14.25 -15.11 -20.56
CA THR A 479 15.33 -16.11 -20.61
C THR A 479 15.14 -17.24 -19.58
N ILE A 480 14.25 -17.04 -18.59
CA ILE A 480 14.01 -18.00 -17.51
C ILE A 480 13.10 -19.13 -18.01
N GLN A 481 13.49 -20.38 -17.75
CA GLN A 481 12.69 -21.56 -18.08
C GLN A 481 11.60 -21.82 -17.02
N TRP A 482 10.55 -21.01 -17.03
CA TRP A 482 9.42 -21.14 -16.11
C TRP A 482 8.68 -22.47 -16.27
N LYS A 483 8.24 -23.05 -15.16
CA LYS A 483 7.40 -24.25 -15.10
C LYS A 483 6.22 -24.01 -14.14
N PRO A 484 5.00 -23.79 -14.66
CA PRO A 484 4.62 -23.71 -16.08
C PRO A 484 5.14 -22.43 -16.76
N ALA A 485 5.29 -22.47 -18.09
CA ALA A 485 5.78 -21.32 -18.87
C ALA A 485 4.88 -20.07 -18.72
N SER A 486 3.56 -20.29 -18.57
CA SER A 486 2.57 -19.24 -18.36
C SER A 486 2.77 -18.42 -17.08
N THR A 487 3.54 -18.91 -16.10
CA THR A 487 3.91 -18.09 -14.92
C THR A 487 4.81 -16.93 -15.33
N GLY A 488 5.79 -17.20 -16.19
CA GLY A 488 6.75 -16.21 -16.67
C GLY A 488 6.12 -15.19 -17.61
N THR A 489 5.35 -15.65 -18.60
CA THR A 489 4.69 -14.78 -19.57
C THR A 489 3.39 -14.14 -19.06
N GLY A 490 2.80 -14.71 -18.01
CA GLY A 490 1.55 -14.23 -17.41
C GLY A 490 1.82 -13.49 -16.11
N ARG A 491 1.56 -14.14 -14.97
CA ARG A 491 1.54 -13.49 -13.65
C ARG A 491 2.81 -12.69 -13.33
N PHE A 492 3.99 -13.25 -13.57
CA PHE A 492 5.26 -12.57 -13.24
C PHE A 492 5.64 -11.53 -14.30
N GLY A 493 5.46 -11.83 -15.59
CA GLY A 493 5.70 -10.88 -16.69
C GLY A 493 4.84 -9.62 -16.58
N ASN A 494 3.52 -9.79 -16.45
CA ASN A 494 2.59 -8.67 -16.30
C ASN A 494 2.88 -7.82 -15.04
N TRP A 495 3.37 -8.46 -13.97
CA TRP A 495 3.78 -7.75 -12.76
C TRP A 495 5.03 -6.90 -13.00
N LEU A 496 6.04 -7.42 -13.71
CA LEU A 496 7.25 -6.67 -14.07
C LEU A 496 6.95 -5.48 -14.99
N GLU A 497 6.04 -5.64 -15.96
CA GLU A 497 5.67 -4.56 -16.89
C GLU A 497 5.03 -3.35 -16.20
N ASN A 498 4.33 -3.60 -15.08
CA ASN A 498 3.65 -2.62 -14.24
C ASN A 498 4.37 -2.35 -12.92
N MET A 499 5.65 -2.71 -12.82
CA MET A 499 6.44 -2.57 -11.61
C MET A 499 6.58 -1.10 -11.20
N VAL A 500 6.47 -0.85 -9.90
CA VAL A 500 6.72 0.44 -9.25
C VAL A 500 7.98 0.37 -8.40
N ASP A 501 8.54 1.53 -8.04
CA ASP A 501 9.70 1.61 -7.16
C ASP A 501 9.39 0.96 -5.80
N TRP A 502 10.38 0.22 -5.28
CA TRP A 502 10.19 -0.62 -4.11
C TRP A 502 10.44 0.18 -2.84
N ASN A 503 9.39 0.40 -2.05
CA ASN A 503 9.51 0.90 -0.67
C ASN A 503 10.23 -0.15 0.21
N LEU A 504 11.49 0.15 0.56
CA LEU A 504 12.41 -0.72 1.29
C LEU A 504 12.29 -0.54 2.81
N SER A 505 12.33 0.70 3.31
CA SER A 505 12.44 0.97 4.75
C SER A 505 11.20 0.55 5.53
N ARG A 506 11.38 0.09 6.77
CA ARG A 506 10.30 -0.17 7.72
C ARG A 506 10.67 0.41 9.08
N SER A 507 9.75 1.11 9.73
CA SER A 507 9.94 1.63 11.09
C SER A 507 9.72 0.53 12.12
N ARG A 508 10.68 -0.38 12.29
CA ARG A 508 10.62 -1.57 13.17
C ARG A 508 11.95 -1.74 13.93
N PHE A 509 12.04 -2.68 14.87
CA PHE A 509 13.20 -2.88 15.74
C PHE A 509 14.05 -4.10 15.38
N TRP A 510 13.44 -5.18 14.91
CA TRP A 510 14.09 -6.45 14.57
C TRP A 510 14.22 -6.65 13.05
N GLY A 511 15.38 -6.24 12.52
CA GLY A 511 15.71 -6.34 11.10
C GLY A 511 17.11 -5.86 10.79
N THR A 512 17.50 -5.96 9.51
CA THR A 512 18.75 -5.35 9.03
C THR A 512 18.61 -3.84 9.01
N PRO A 513 19.43 -3.08 9.77
CA PRO A 513 19.39 -1.62 9.74
C PRO A 513 19.77 -1.09 8.36
N LEU A 514 19.21 0.05 7.96
CA LEU A 514 19.71 0.79 6.81
C LEU A 514 21.04 1.46 7.21
N PRO A 515 22.16 1.21 6.51
CA PRO A 515 23.46 1.76 6.87
C PRO A 515 23.58 3.20 6.38
N ILE A 516 22.63 4.08 6.71
CA ILE A 516 22.63 5.47 6.26
C ILE A 516 22.85 6.36 7.46
N TRP A 517 23.89 7.18 7.39
CA TRP A 517 24.18 8.23 8.36
C TRP A 517 23.91 9.59 7.73
N GLN A 518 23.26 10.47 8.49
CA GLN A 518 22.85 11.79 8.04
C GLN A 518 23.03 12.81 9.16
N THR A 519 23.37 14.05 8.80
CA THR A 519 23.37 15.17 9.75
C THR A 519 21.96 15.55 10.16
N GLU A 520 21.80 16.17 11.33
CA GLU A 520 20.48 16.62 11.84
C GLU A 520 19.79 17.60 10.88
N ASP A 521 20.57 18.45 10.21
CA ASP A 521 20.09 19.39 9.19
C ASP A 521 19.89 18.77 7.80
N ARG A 522 20.12 17.46 7.67
CA ARG A 522 19.98 16.65 6.46
C ARG A 522 20.83 17.08 5.26
N LYS A 523 21.84 17.94 5.45
CA LYS A 523 22.69 18.44 4.35
C LYS A 523 23.78 17.46 3.93
N GLU A 524 24.27 16.63 4.85
CA GLU A 524 25.28 15.63 4.57
C GLU A 524 24.72 14.23 4.82
N GLN A 525 25.05 13.30 3.93
CA GLN A 525 24.59 11.92 4.01
C GLN A 525 25.63 10.96 3.46
N ILE A 526 25.81 9.82 4.13
CA ILE A 526 26.64 8.71 3.68
C ILE A 526 25.89 7.38 3.87
N CYS A 527 26.14 6.42 2.98
CA CYS A 527 25.63 5.05 3.06
C CYS A 527 26.78 4.06 3.28
#